data_AF-A0A960MHW5-F1
#
_entry.id   AF-A0A960MHW5-F1
#
_cell.length_a   1.000
_cell.length_b   1.000
_cell.length_c   1.000
_cell.angle_alpha   90.00
_cell.angle_beta   90.00
_cell.angle_gamma   90.00
#
_symmetry.space_group_name_H-M   'P 1'
#
loop_
_entity.id
_entity.type
_entity.pdbx_description
1 polymer ?
#
loop_
_entity_poly.entity_id
_entity_poly.type
_entity_poly.pdbx_seq_one_letter_code
_entity_poly.pdbx_strand_id
1 'polypeptide(L)'
;MTSAVIVAAGSSRRMGFDKLAVELAGVPVLARSIRAFQDCEAIDRIIVVTADDRVAKVSRRCEDSGISKLHAVVAGAAERHLSVHCGLVSAPTETRLVAVHDGARPLVTPASITRCIEAALVHRAASL
;
A
#
# COMPACT_ATOMS: atom_id res chain seq x y z
N MET A 1 9.59 -13.52 -4.38
CA MET A 1 9.34 -12.27 -3.65
C MET A 1 8.04 -11.65 -4.14
N THR A 2 7.17 -11.27 -3.23
CA THR A 2 5.92 -10.55 -3.48
C THR A 2 6.00 -9.16 -2.85
N SER A 3 5.80 -8.14 -3.67
CA SER A 3 5.79 -6.75 -3.21
C SER A 3 4.36 -6.21 -3.18
N ALA A 4 4.04 -5.40 -2.18
CA ALA A 4 2.80 -4.66 -2.11
C ALA A 4 3.01 -3.22 -2.59
N VAL A 5 2.13 -2.74 -3.47
CA VAL A 5 2.04 -1.33 -3.86
C VAL A 5 0.75 -0.77 -3.27
N ILE A 6 0.87 0.04 -2.22
CA ILE A 6 -0.25 0.68 -1.54
C ILE A 6 -0.40 2.10 -2.08
N VAL A 7 -1.44 2.34 -2.87
CA VAL A 7 -1.68 3.65 -3.50
C VAL A 7 -2.53 4.55 -2.60
N ALA A 8 -1.95 5.69 -2.25
CA ALA A 8 -2.43 6.66 -1.29
C ALA A 8 -2.26 8.12 -1.78
N ALA A 9 -1.97 8.34 -3.08
CA ALA A 9 -1.76 9.67 -3.66
C ALA A 9 -3.05 10.46 -3.97
N GLY A 10 -4.23 9.86 -3.76
CA GLY A 10 -5.51 10.50 -4.07
C GLY A 10 -5.84 11.70 -3.19
N SER A 11 -6.41 12.76 -3.78
CA SER A 11 -6.70 14.04 -3.14
C SER A 11 -7.93 14.08 -2.22
N SER A 12 -8.63 12.95 -2.04
CA SER A 12 -9.85 12.85 -1.19
C SER A 12 -10.97 13.85 -1.52
N ARG A 13 -11.00 14.42 -2.74
CA ARG A 13 -11.97 15.43 -3.19
C ARG A 13 -13.43 15.14 -2.85
N ARG A 14 -13.88 13.89 -3.00
CA ARG A 14 -15.27 13.49 -2.67
C ARG A 14 -15.60 13.54 -1.18
N MET A 15 -14.61 13.30 -0.32
CA MET A 15 -14.81 13.32 1.13
C MET A 15 -14.69 14.73 1.71
N GLY A 16 -14.01 15.66 1.02
CA GLY A 16 -13.79 17.02 1.49
C GLY A 16 -12.73 17.15 2.60
N PHE A 17 -12.18 16.04 3.10
CA PHE A 17 -11.11 15.99 4.11
C PHE A 17 -10.10 14.88 3.79
N ASP A 18 -8.94 14.89 4.47
CA ASP A 18 -7.92 13.86 4.30
C ASP A 18 -8.32 12.52 4.92
N LYS A 19 -9.09 11.73 4.17
CA LYS A 19 -9.64 10.44 4.63
C LYS A 19 -8.56 9.43 5.04
N LEU A 20 -7.34 9.56 4.52
CA LEU A 20 -6.24 8.65 4.84
C LEU A 20 -5.67 8.90 6.23
N ALA A 21 -5.80 10.14 6.73
CA ALA A 21 -5.37 10.56 8.05
C ALA A 21 -6.45 10.39 9.13
N VAL A 22 -7.73 10.26 8.72
CA VAL A 22 -8.83 10.00 9.68
C VAL A 22 -8.59 8.71 10.42
N GLU A 23 -8.85 8.76 11.72
CA GLU A 23 -8.75 7.60 12.59
C GLU A 23 -10.05 6.80 12.57
N LEU A 24 -9.92 5.51 12.30
CA LEU A 24 -10.96 4.54 12.62
C LEU A 24 -10.52 3.87 13.90
N ALA A 25 -11.32 3.91 14.96
CA ALA A 25 -11.00 3.35 16.28
C ALA A 25 -9.55 3.68 16.73
N GLY A 26 -9.17 4.96 16.69
CA GLY A 26 -7.88 5.47 17.16
C GLY A 26 -6.66 5.19 16.28
N VAL A 27 -6.84 4.65 15.06
CA VAL A 27 -5.72 4.39 14.13
C VAL A 27 -6.03 4.98 12.75
N PRO A 28 -5.11 5.75 12.14
CA PRO A 28 -5.30 6.31 10.81
C PRO A 28 -5.62 5.25 9.75
N VAL A 29 -6.54 5.55 8.83
CA VAL A 29 -6.95 4.66 7.74
C VAL A 29 -5.75 4.10 6.96
N LEU A 30 -4.80 4.95 6.55
CA LEU A 30 -3.63 4.49 5.80
C LEU A 30 -2.75 3.56 6.64
N ALA A 31 -2.56 3.87 7.93
CA ALA A 31 -1.76 3.06 8.83
C ALA A 31 -2.37 1.66 9.03
N ARG A 32 -3.71 1.55 9.16
CA ARG A 32 -4.42 0.26 9.20
C ARG A 32 -4.18 -0.57 7.94
N SER A 33 -4.30 0.06 6.75
CA SER A 33 -4.02 -0.61 5.49
C SER A 33 -2.58 -1.12 5.42
N ILE A 34 -1.58 -0.29 5.72
CA ILE A 34 -0.16 -0.68 5.69
C ILE A 34 0.11 -1.84 6.66
N ARG A 35 -0.48 -1.79 7.86
CA ARG A 35 -0.28 -2.82 8.88
C ARG A 35 -0.78 -4.20 8.45
N ALA A 36 -1.91 -4.26 7.74
CA ALA A 36 -2.40 -5.53 7.19
C ALA A 36 -1.41 -6.20 6.22
N PHE A 37 -0.64 -5.42 5.44
CA PHE A 37 0.42 -5.96 4.56
C PHE A 37 1.70 -6.25 5.33
N GLN A 38 2.04 -5.46 6.35
CA GLN A 38 3.16 -5.73 7.26
C GLN A 38 2.98 -7.10 7.93
N ASP A 39 1.77 -7.37 8.44
CA ASP A 39 1.44 -8.58 9.19
C ASP A 39 1.15 -9.80 8.28
N CYS A 40 1.16 -9.62 6.95
CA CYS A 40 0.95 -10.71 5.99
C CYS A 40 2.28 -11.37 5.62
N GLU A 41 2.49 -12.63 6.01
CA GLU A 41 3.72 -13.38 5.70
C GLU A 41 3.99 -13.53 4.19
N ALA A 42 2.93 -13.60 3.37
CA ALA A 42 3.06 -13.70 1.92
C ALA A 42 3.56 -12.41 1.23
N ILE A 43 3.73 -11.31 1.99
CA ILE A 43 4.29 -10.04 1.54
C ILE A 43 5.70 -9.89 2.09
N ASP A 44 6.66 -9.64 1.19
CA ASP A 44 8.06 -9.43 1.53
C ASP A 44 8.41 -7.95 1.67
N ARG A 45 7.86 -7.11 0.78
CA ARG A 45 8.21 -5.69 0.65
C ARG A 45 6.98 -4.83 0.43
N ILE A 46 7.00 -3.62 0.99
CA ILE A 46 5.90 -2.65 0.91
C ILE A 46 6.41 -1.37 0.26
N ILE A 47 5.73 -0.92 -0.78
CA ILE A 47 5.91 0.37 -1.43
C ILE A 47 4.64 1.19 -1.18
N VAL A 48 4.79 2.36 -0.59
CA VAL A 48 3.67 3.29 -0.39
C VAL A 48 3.77 4.43 -1.37
N VAL A 49 2.74 4.62 -2.19
CA VAL A 49 2.68 5.72 -3.16
C VAL A 49 1.80 6.82 -2.58
N THR A 50 2.32 8.03 -2.37
CA THR A 50 1.59 9.15 -1.76
C THR A 50 1.78 10.43 -2.57
N ALA A 51 1.06 11.52 -2.21
CA ALA A 51 1.33 12.83 -2.78
C ALA A 51 2.78 13.28 -2.45
N ASP A 52 3.41 13.99 -3.37
CA ASP A 52 4.82 14.41 -3.31
C ASP A 52 5.17 15.14 -2.00
N ASP A 53 4.33 16.10 -1.62
CA ASP A 53 4.41 16.87 -0.37
C ASP A 53 4.25 16.02 0.92
N ARG A 54 3.81 14.77 0.79
CA ARG A 54 3.59 13.85 1.93
C ARG A 54 4.63 12.74 2.02
N VAL A 55 5.54 12.58 1.05
CA VAL A 55 6.50 11.46 1.01
C VAL A 55 7.30 11.35 2.32
N ALA A 56 7.95 12.44 2.74
CA ALA A 56 8.75 12.46 3.96
C ALA A 56 7.92 12.16 5.23
N LYS A 57 6.71 12.72 5.30
CA LYS A 57 5.79 12.52 6.43
C LYS A 57 5.31 11.07 6.53
N VAL A 58 5.01 10.43 5.40
CA VAL A 58 4.58 9.04 5.36
C VAL A 58 5.74 8.10 5.67
N SER A 59 6.96 8.36 5.16
CA SER A 59 8.16 7.58 5.48
C SER A 59 8.40 7.54 6.98
N ARG A 60 8.50 8.73 7.61
CA ARG A 60 8.71 8.84 9.06
C ARG A 60 7.64 8.11 9.87
N ARG A 61 6.36 8.24 9.49
CA ARG A 61 5.27 7.53 10.17
C ARG A 61 5.40 6.01 10.07
N CYS A 62 5.85 5.49 8.94
CA CYS A 62 6.06 4.04 8.79
C CYS A 62 7.25 3.56 9.63
N GLU A 63 8.32 4.35 9.70
CA GLU A 63 9.48 4.10 10.58
C GLU A 63 9.06 4.11 12.06
N ASP A 64 8.39 5.17 12.52
CA ASP A 64 7.89 5.31 13.90
C ASP A 64 6.93 4.19 14.30
N SER A 65 6.20 3.62 13.33
CA SER A 65 5.25 2.52 13.54
C SER A 65 5.88 1.13 13.42
N GLY A 66 7.20 1.03 13.15
CA GLY A 66 7.92 -0.23 13.05
C GLY A 66 7.56 -1.07 11.81
N ILE A 67 7.22 -0.44 10.68
CA ILE A 67 6.91 -1.14 9.42
C ILE A 67 8.22 -1.66 8.79
N SER A 68 8.67 -2.84 9.25
CA SER A 68 9.96 -3.41 8.86
C SER A 68 10.04 -3.87 7.40
N LYS A 69 8.89 -4.11 6.75
CA LYS A 69 8.84 -4.50 5.33
C LYS A 69 8.82 -3.30 4.37
N LEU A 70 8.82 -2.06 4.88
CA LEU A 70 8.84 -0.88 4.05
C LEU A 70 10.11 -0.86 3.18
N HIS A 71 9.92 -0.82 1.86
CA HIS A 71 10.99 -0.69 0.90
C HIS A 71 11.17 0.75 0.43
N ALA A 72 10.06 1.43 0.12
CA ALA A 72 10.08 2.81 -0.36
C ALA A 72 8.75 3.52 -0.10
N VAL A 73 8.84 4.84 0.05
CA VAL A 73 7.70 5.75 -0.08
C VAL A 73 7.99 6.65 -1.27
N VAL A 74 7.08 6.67 -2.25
CA VAL A 74 7.32 7.36 -3.52
C VAL A 74 6.18 8.30 -3.88
N ALA A 75 6.49 9.34 -4.64
CA ALA A 75 5.49 10.26 -5.16
C ALA A 75 4.63 9.55 -6.22
N GLY A 76 3.32 9.73 -6.12
CA GLY A 76 2.36 9.34 -7.14
C GLY A 76 2.26 10.37 -8.26
N ALA A 77 1.57 9.98 -9.33
CA ALA A 77 1.27 10.84 -10.48
C ALA A 77 -0.19 11.30 -10.46
N ALA A 78 -0.56 12.15 -11.43
CA ALA A 78 -1.90 12.77 -11.50
C ALA A 78 -3.05 11.74 -11.49
N GLU A 79 -2.84 10.59 -12.13
CA GLU A 79 -3.84 9.53 -12.25
C GLU A 79 -3.51 8.32 -11.36
N ARG A 80 -4.55 7.59 -10.93
CA ARG A 80 -4.38 6.41 -10.08
C ARG A 80 -3.50 5.35 -10.75
N HIS A 81 -3.73 5.05 -12.02
CA HIS A 81 -2.96 4.01 -12.73
C HIS A 81 -1.49 4.41 -12.93
N LEU A 82 -1.22 5.70 -13.14
CA LEU A 82 0.16 6.22 -13.19
C LEU A 82 0.83 6.15 -11.80
N SER A 83 0.09 6.41 -10.73
CA SER A 83 0.58 6.20 -9.37
C SER A 83 0.91 4.73 -9.08
N VAL A 84 0.07 3.79 -9.57
CA VAL A 84 0.40 2.36 -9.53
C VAL A 84 1.73 2.11 -10.26
N HIS A 85 1.89 2.65 -11.47
CA HIS A 85 3.11 2.51 -12.25
C HIS A 85 4.36 3.02 -11.52
N CYS A 86 4.30 4.19 -10.86
CA CYS A 86 5.38 4.69 -10.02
C CYS A 86 5.78 3.66 -8.94
N GLY A 87 4.80 3.09 -8.24
CA GLY A 87 5.05 2.04 -7.24
C GLY A 87 5.64 0.75 -7.83
N LEU A 88 5.21 0.36 -9.04
CA LEU A 88 5.75 -0.80 -9.75
C LEU A 88 7.22 -0.61 -10.13
N VAL A 89 7.58 0.56 -10.66
CA VAL A 89 8.96 0.90 -11.05
C VAL A 89 9.89 0.96 -9.84
N SER A 90 9.37 1.32 -8.66
CA SER A 90 10.13 1.36 -7.42
C SER A 90 10.16 0.04 -6.64
N ALA A 91 9.55 -1.02 -7.16
CA ALA A 91 9.64 -2.34 -6.53
C ALA A 91 11.05 -2.95 -6.73
N PRO A 92 11.53 -3.78 -5.79
CA PRO A 92 12.79 -4.50 -5.96
C PRO A 92 12.79 -5.32 -7.24
N THR A 93 13.95 -5.44 -7.90
CA THR A 93 14.11 -6.16 -9.16
C THR A 93 13.82 -7.66 -9.01
N GLU A 94 13.92 -8.22 -7.81
CA GLU A 94 13.60 -9.61 -7.48
C GLU A 94 12.10 -9.87 -7.31
N THR A 95 11.27 -8.83 -7.41
CA THR A 95 9.80 -8.93 -7.30
C THR A 95 9.24 -9.79 -8.43
N ARG A 96 8.53 -10.87 -8.06
CA ARG A 96 7.89 -11.81 -9.01
C ARG A 96 6.38 -11.62 -9.11
N LEU A 97 5.77 -11.07 -8.07
CA LEU A 97 4.34 -10.79 -7.98
C LEU A 97 4.15 -9.44 -7.29
N VAL A 98 3.16 -8.67 -7.73
CA VAL A 98 2.78 -7.42 -7.09
C VAL A 98 1.33 -7.47 -6.65
N ALA A 99 1.08 -7.18 -5.37
CA ALA A 99 -0.25 -6.90 -4.84
C ALA A 99 -0.50 -5.39 -4.87
N VAL A 100 -1.49 -4.92 -5.61
CA VAL A 100 -1.86 -3.50 -5.66
C VAL A 100 -3.07 -3.25 -4.77
N HIS A 101 -2.98 -2.28 -3.85
CA HIS A 101 -4.04 -1.97 -2.90
C HIS A 101 -4.33 -0.48 -2.81
N ASP A 102 -5.60 -0.13 -2.57
CA ASP A 102 -5.97 1.25 -2.25
C ASP A 102 -5.76 1.49 -0.75
N GLY A 103 -4.91 2.45 -0.38
CA GLY A 103 -4.65 2.79 1.04
C GLY A 103 -5.89 3.24 1.82
N ALA A 104 -6.97 3.59 1.13
CA ALA A 104 -8.27 3.95 1.70
C ALA A 104 -9.18 2.74 2.02
N ARG A 105 -8.68 1.50 1.92
CA ARG A 105 -9.42 0.26 2.23
C ARG A 105 -8.81 -0.44 3.46
N PRO A 106 -9.06 0.07 4.68
CA PRO A 106 -8.35 -0.32 5.90
C PRO A 106 -8.81 -1.64 6.52
N LEU A 107 -9.85 -2.28 5.96
CA LEU A 107 -10.46 -3.50 6.50
C LEU A 107 -9.97 -4.78 5.80
N VAL A 108 -8.96 -4.66 4.93
CA VAL A 108 -8.30 -5.83 4.35
C VAL A 108 -7.57 -6.61 5.45
N THR A 109 -7.60 -7.93 5.39
CA THR A 109 -6.96 -8.81 6.38
C THR A 109 -5.78 -9.56 5.76
N PRO A 110 -4.77 -9.96 6.55
CA PRO A 110 -3.68 -10.81 6.07
C PRO A 110 -4.18 -12.08 5.36
N ALA A 111 -5.20 -12.74 5.93
CA ALA A 111 -5.79 -13.93 5.33
C ALA A 111 -6.40 -13.68 3.93
N SER A 112 -7.08 -12.55 3.73
CA SER A 112 -7.60 -12.18 2.40
C SER A 112 -6.45 -11.87 1.43
N ILE A 113 -5.41 -11.17 1.87
CA ILE A 113 -4.22 -10.88 1.05
C ILE A 113 -3.56 -12.20 0.60
N THR A 114 -3.33 -13.13 1.52
CA THR A 114 -2.74 -14.44 1.23
C THR A 114 -3.54 -15.21 0.19
N ARG A 115 -4.87 -15.34 0.36
CA ARG A 115 -5.73 -16.04 -0.63
C ARG A 115 -5.65 -15.42 -2.02
N CYS A 116 -5.61 -14.09 -2.10
CA CYS A 116 -5.49 -13.39 -3.38
C CYS A 116 -4.13 -13.68 -4.05
N ILE A 117 -3.05 -13.69 -3.28
CA ILE A 117 -1.70 -14.03 -3.77
C ILE A 117 -1.66 -15.48 -4.26
N GLU A 118 -2.20 -16.43 -3.49
CA GLU A 118 -2.26 -17.86 -3.86
C GLU A 118 -3.02 -18.06 -5.18
N ALA A 119 -4.19 -17.41 -5.33
CA ALA A 119 -4.95 -17.45 -6.58
C ALA A 119 -4.16 -16.84 -7.75
N ALA A 120 -3.46 -15.72 -7.55
CA ALA A 120 -2.64 -15.09 -8.58
C ALA A 120 -1.43 -15.94 -8.99
N LEU A 121 -0.88 -16.75 -8.09
CA LEU A 121 0.20 -17.69 -8.43
C LEU A 121 -0.27 -18.77 -9.41
N VAL A 122 -1.52 -19.22 -9.30
CA VAL A 122 -2.13 -20.21 -10.21
C VAL A 122 -2.59 -19.56 -11.51
N HIS A 123 -3.29 -18.43 -11.41
CA HIS A 123 -4.03 -17.83 -12.54
C HIS A 123 -3.33 -16.62 -13.17
N ARG A 124 -2.11 -16.28 -12.72
CA ARG A 124 -1.32 -15.09 -13.11
C ARG A 124 -1.90 -13.74 -12.68
N ALA A 125 -3.18 -13.68 -12.33
CA ALA A 125 -3.84 -12.52 -11.75
C ALA A 125 -5.03 -12.97 -10.88
N ALA A 126 -5.35 -12.19 -9.85
CA ALA A 126 -6.52 -12.38 -9.01
C ALA A 126 -6.93 -11.03 -8.37
N SER A 127 -8.17 -10.95 -7.90
CA SER A 127 -8.70 -9.82 -7.14
C SER A 127 -9.60 -10.29 -6.01
N LEU A 128 -9.71 -9.48 -4.95
CA LEU A 128 -10.65 -9.66 -3.84
C LEU A 128 -12.06 -9.15 -4.16
#